data_AF-A0A651F1Z5-F1
#
_entry.id   AF-A0A651F1Z5-F1
#
_cell.length_a   1.000
_cell.length_b   1.000
_cell.length_c   1.000
_cell.angle_alpha   90.00
_cell.angle_beta   90.00
_cell.angle_gamma   90.00
#
_symmetry.space_group_name_H-M   'P 1'
#
loop_
_entity.id
_entity.type
_entity.pdbx_description
1 polymer ?
#
loop_
_entity_poly.entity_id
_entity_poly.type
_entity_poly.pdbx_seq_one_letter_code
_entity_poly.pdbx_strand_id
1 'polypeptide(L)'
;MKKLYTLILSGALSTIGFGQATKLVLVEAFSNASCPPCAANNPQMNALLSNNTSKAVSVKYQANFPGFDPMNQQNPSENNARRQYYGVNAVPGVMVEGVTGPLNSSAINQTHIDNPFNAGTNLDLTLSHTITNNFGDISISVTANNLGGTAISGNLVLHVALIEREINFPEPPGTTNEKDFFNVMRKMYPNENGTAIPGGLAPSTPQTFTLNHTIPNYIYNYGELAVVAWVQDVTTKQVYNAAYSAPLPLPANAVDAGVELTGQDYSLCATSVSPTVNLVNNGAVAITSATVSYSLNGGANVDFAYSGNLAPNATTPITFPAATLAPGSTNEIVYSVTNVNGGAFDFNTMNNNSAPEQIALLDPTPAATPLIRTFEGVANFQLPTDLLFRGDLSGVFAIDQNAVNGLNWELGGFGASSKSILIDFYSKAAGEVVEIITPKVNLSTAPGLYVSFNYAHAQFQSSNDYLAVEASRDCGATWEIIWEESGANLATAPASSNRFFPQHSTTNTDWRKIPLFMSTYANDTEVLFRFRAVSDFGNTLWIDDINIGGATVSVEELVAENGAEMVSTIDIFPNPAKDIVSLKLDLNI
;
A
#
# COMPACT_ATOMS: atom_id res chain seq x y z
N MET A 1 8.01 91.51 -8.48
CA MET A 1 8.10 90.03 -8.49
C MET A 1 8.24 89.53 -7.06
N LYS A 2 7.64 88.37 -6.74
CA LYS A 2 7.47 87.68 -5.43
C LYS A 2 6.08 87.91 -4.81
N LYS A 3 5.03 87.29 -5.36
CA LYS A 3 4.51 85.91 -5.15
C LYS A 3 3.89 85.70 -3.76
N LEU A 4 2.55 85.84 -3.74
CA LEU A 4 1.60 85.34 -2.74
C LEU A 4 1.70 83.81 -2.66
N TYR A 5 1.73 83.23 -1.45
CA TYR A 5 1.55 81.80 -1.24
C TYR A 5 0.18 81.55 -0.61
N THR A 6 -0.70 80.92 -1.38
CA THR A 6 -2.01 80.41 -0.97
C THR A 6 -1.80 79.11 -0.19
N LEU A 7 -2.29 79.05 1.05
CA LEU A 7 -2.34 77.85 1.86
C LEU A 7 -3.49 76.96 1.34
N ILE A 8 -3.18 75.79 0.78
CA ILE A 8 -4.19 74.76 0.43
C ILE A 8 -4.32 73.81 1.61
N LEU A 9 -5.48 73.84 2.25
CA LEU A 9 -5.88 72.89 3.29
C LEU A 9 -6.30 71.58 2.61
N SER A 10 -5.39 70.60 2.52
CA SER A 10 -5.69 69.23 2.10
C SER A 10 -6.37 68.49 3.24
N GLY A 11 -7.71 68.40 3.19
CA GLY A 11 -8.48 67.53 4.07
C GLY A 11 -8.11 66.07 3.82
N ALA A 12 -7.51 65.43 4.81
CA ALA A 12 -7.24 63.99 4.79
C ALA A 12 -8.58 63.25 4.78
N LEU A 13 -8.94 62.68 3.63
CA LEU A 13 -10.02 61.72 3.51
C LEU A 13 -9.52 60.43 4.18
N SER A 14 -9.93 60.19 5.42
CA SER A 14 -9.72 58.92 6.11
C SER A 14 -10.54 57.84 5.41
N THR A 15 -9.94 57.17 4.43
CA THR A 15 -10.50 55.94 3.87
C THR A 15 -10.47 54.89 4.98
N ILE A 16 -11.65 54.54 5.50
CA ILE A 16 -11.81 53.34 6.33
C ILE A 16 -11.48 52.16 5.42
N GLY A 17 -10.26 51.63 5.52
CA GLY A 17 -9.87 50.40 4.85
C GLY A 17 -10.58 49.24 5.53
N PHE A 18 -11.49 48.57 4.83
CA PHE A 18 -12.01 47.28 5.26
C PHE A 18 -10.93 46.22 5.05
N GLY A 19 -10.70 45.37 6.04
CA GLY A 19 -9.74 44.26 5.94
C GLY A 19 -10.33 43.10 5.16
N GLN A 20 -9.48 42.34 4.45
CA GLN A 20 -9.84 41.05 3.87
C GLN A 20 -9.31 39.94 4.78
N ALA A 21 -10.14 38.95 5.07
CA ALA A 21 -9.71 37.77 5.82
C ALA A 21 -8.98 36.79 4.89
N THR A 22 -8.10 35.97 5.46
CA THR A 22 -7.50 34.86 4.71
C THR A 22 -8.55 33.80 4.44
N LYS A 23 -8.73 33.45 3.17
CA LYS A 23 -9.61 32.34 2.78
C LYS A 23 -8.95 31.01 3.13
N LEU A 24 -9.70 30.14 3.79
CA LEU A 24 -9.39 28.71 3.85
C LEU A 24 -10.41 27.98 2.99
N VAL A 25 -9.94 27.35 1.92
CA VAL A 25 -10.79 26.68 0.94
C VAL A 25 -11.33 25.37 1.51
N LEU A 26 -12.64 25.20 1.54
CA LEU A 26 -13.26 23.93 1.95
C LEU A 26 -13.37 22.97 0.77
N VAL A 27 -12.83 21.76 0.95
CA VAL A 27 -12.99 20.64 0.03
C VAL A 27 -13.73 19.49 0.72
N GLU A 28 -14.95 19.22 0.29
CA GLU A 28 -15.73 18.09 0.80
C GLU A 28 -15.64 16.92 -0.18
N ALA A 29 -15.08 15.79 0.25
CA ALA A 29 -14.91 14.61 -0.59
C ALA A 29 -15.79 13.45 -0.12
N PHE A 30 -16.20 12.59 -1.05
CA PHE A 30 -17.06 11.44 -0.85
C PHE A 30 -16.37 10.20 -1.40
N SER A 31 -16.16 9.20 -0.54
CA SER A 31 -15.37 8.00 -0.84
C SER A 31 -16.00 6.75 -0.22
N ASN A 32 -15.36 5.59 -0.33
CA ASN A 32 -15.74 4.35 0.38
C ASN A 32 -14.57 3.35 0.34
N ALA A 33 -14.29 2.68 1.46
CA ALA A 33 -13.17 1.73 1.58
C ALA A 33 -13.25 0.51 0.62
N SER A 34 -14.45 0.19 0.11
CA SER A 34 -14.69 -0.89 -0.86
C SER A 34 -14.90 -0.38 -2.29
N CYS A 35 -14.43 0.84 -2.62
CA CYS A 35 -14.58 1.46 -3.93
C CYS A 35 -13.25 1.46 -4.72
N PRO A 36 -13.06 0.55 -5.69
CA PRO A 36 -11.84 0.53 -6.52
C PRO A 36 -11.48 1.86 -7.20
N PRO A 37 -12.41 2.62 -7.83
CA PRO A 37 -12.05 3.92 -8.40
C PRO A 37 -11.74 4.96 -7.33
N CYS A 38 -12.20 4.78 -6.09
CA CYS A 38 -11.82 5.65 -4.98
C CYS A 38 -10.37 5.37 -4.56
N ALA A 39 -10.04 4.10 -4.28
CA ALA A 39 -8.68 3.68 -3.94
C ALA A 39 -7.65 4.10 -5.01
N ALA A 40 -8.02 4.05 -6.29
CA ALA A 40 -7.15 4.48 -7.38
C ALA A 40 -6.89 6.00 -7.43
N ASN A 41 -7.85 6.84 -7.03
CA ASN A 41 -7.79 8.29 -7.23
C ASN A 41 -7.58 9.09 -5.93
N ASN A 42 -7.91 8.53 -4.76
CA ASN A 42 -7.71 9.15 -3.47
C ASN A 42 -6.24 9.56 -3.23
N PRO A 43 -5.21 8.76 -3.57
CA PRO A 43 -3.80 9.13 -3.33
C PRO A 43 -3.41 10.46 -3.98
N GLN A 44 -3.81 10.70 -5.24
CA GLN A 44 -3.50 11.93 -5.95
C GLN A 44 -4.22 13.14 -5.32
N MET A 45 -5.49 12.98 -4.97
CA MET A 45 -6.25 14.03 -4.28
C MET A 45 -5.66 14.34 -2.90
N ASN A 46 -5.23 13.32 -2.16
CA ASN A 46 -4.60 13.47 -0.85
C ASN A 46 -3.28 14.23 -0.97
N ALA A 47 -2.45 13.90 -1.95
CA ALA A 47 -1.20 14.60 -2.23
C ALA A 47 -1.44 16.08 -2.61
N LEU A 48 -2.48 16.37 -3.39
CA LEU A 48 -2.86 17.75 -3.71
C LEU A 48 -3.22 18.53 -2.43
N LEU A 49 -4.05 17.94 -1.56
CA LEU A 49 -4.51 18.59 -0.33
C LEU A 49 -3.39 18.75 0.70
N SER A 50 -2.52 17.74 0.87
CA SER A 50 -1.38 17.81 1.78
C SER A 50 -0.39 18.91 1.40
N ASN A 51 -0.22 19.16 0.10
CA ASN A 51 0.62 20.24 -0.43
C ASN A 51 -0.01 21.64 -0.28
N ASN A 52 -1.27 21.73 0.16
CA ASN A 52 -2.04 22.97 0.22
C ASN A 52 -2.69 23.22 1.59
N THR A 53 -2.14 22.66 2.67
CA THR A 53 -2.68 22.79 4.03
C THR A 53 -2.79 24.23 4.54
N SER A 54 -2.01 25.17 3.99
CA SER A 54 -2.13 26.61 4.30
C SER A 54 -3.23 27.33 3.52
N LYS A 55 -3.83 26.68 2.51
CA LYS A 55 -4.83 27.26 1.60
C LYS A 55 -6.17 26.54 1.65
N ALA A 56 -6.17 25.24 1.96
CA ALA A 56 -7.35 24.40 1.93
C ALA A 56 -7.42 23.46 3.14
N VAL A 57 -8.65 23.11 3.51
CA VAL A 57 -8.98 22.06 4.47
C VAL A 57 -9.99 21.12 3.83
N SER A 58 -9.89 19.82 4.12
CA SER A 58 -10.85 18.84 3.62
C SER A 58 -11.66 18.20 4.72
N VAL A 59 -12.90 17.83 4.40
CA VAL A 59 -13.74 16.93 5.20
C VAL A 59 -14.18 15.79 4.29
N LYS A 60 -13.88 14.55 4.67
CA LYS A 60 -14.22 13.38 3.84
C LYS A 60 -15.34 12.58 4.45
N TYR A 61 -16.36 12.34 3.64
CA TYR A 61 -17.52 11.55 4.00
C TYR A 61 -17.41 10.16 3.37
N GLN A 62 -17.52 9.13 4.20
CA GLN A 62 -17.55 7.76 3.72
C GLN A 62 -18.98 7.42 3.33
N ALA A 63 -19.20 7.16 2.04
CA ALA A 63 -20.49 6.82 1.48
C ALA A 63 -20.88 5.38 1.86
N ASN A 64 -22.18 5.11 1.84
CA ASN A 64 -22.76 3.81 2.15
C ASN A 64 -22.73 2.82 0.95
N PHE A 65 -21.93 3.11 -0.08
CA PHE A 65 -21.81 2.36 -1.33
C PHE A 65 -20.43 2.60 -1.97
N PRO A 66 -19.93 1.73 -2.88
CA PRO A 66 -20.57 0.53 -3.41
C PRO A 66 -20.50 -0.69 -2.49
N GLY A 67 -19.66 -0.66 -1.45
CA GLY A 67 -19.50 -1.79 -0.54
C GLY A 67 -19.36 -1.36 0.92
N PHE A 68 -18.80 -2.27 1.70
CA PHE A 68 -18.60 -2.09 3.14
C PHE A 68 -17.56 -0.98 3.42
N ASP A 69 -17.84 -0.17 4.41
CA ASP A 69 -16.91 0.82 4.94
C ASP A 69 -17.19 0.98 6.45
N PRO A 70 -16.24 0.64 7.33
CA PRO A 70 -16.49 0.66 8.77
C PRO A 70 -16.68 2.08 9.32
N MET A 71 -16.05 3.08 8.68
CA MET A 71 -16.21 4.48 9.08
C MET A 71 -17.59 5.01 8.72
N ASN A 72 -18.19 4.55 7.62
CA ASN A 72 -19.60 4.81 7.33
C ASN A 72 -20.52 4.12 8.35
N GLN A 73 -20.27 2.85 8.71
CA GLN A 73 -21.11 2.10 9.66
C GLN A 73 -21.20 2.77 11.05
N GLN A 74 -20.16 3.50 11.45
CA GLN A 74 -20.11 4.23 12.72
C GLN A 74 -20.95 5.51 12.71
N ASN A 75 -21.12 6.16 11.54
CA ASN A 75 -21.92 7.38 11.39
C ASN A 75 -22.63 7.45 10.03
N PRO A 76 -23.59 6.56 9.73
CA PRO A 76 -24.17 6.48 8.40
C PRO A 76 -25.11 7.66 8.10
N SER A 77 -25.77 8.21 9.13
CA SER A 77 -26.78 9.26 8.98
C SER A 77 -26.16 10.57 8.48
N GLU A 78 -25.10 11.06 9.14
CA GLU A 78 -24.52 12.37 8.82
C GLU A 78 -23.70 12.31 7.52
N ASN A 79 -22.99 11.20 7.29
CA ASN A 79 -22.32 10.94 6.01
C ASN A 79 -23.33 10.98 4.85
N ASN A 80 -24.46 10.28 4.98
CA ASN A 80 -25.49 10.26 3.94
C ASN A 80 -26.21 11.62 3.80
N ALA A 81 -26.41 12.37 4.88
CA ALA A 81 -27.03 13.68 4.84
C ALA A 81 -26.21 14.67 3.99
N ARG A 82 -24.90 14.77 4.21
CA ARG A 82 -24.02 15.64 3.40
C ARG A 82 -23.92 15.17 1.96
N ARG A 83 -23.90 13.85 1.72
CA ARG A 83 -23.95 13.28 0.36
C ARG A 83 -25.24 13.68 -0.38
N GLN A 84 -26.39 13.56 0.27
CA GLN A 84 -27.70 13.91 -0.30
C GLN A 84 -27.84 15.41 -0.52
N TYR A 85 -27.33 16.23 0.40
CA TYR A 85 -27.32 17.69 0.27
C TYR A 85 -26.68 18.15 -1.06
N TYR A 86 -25.60 17.48 -1.47
CA TYR A 86 -24.91 17.75 -2.73
C TYR A 86 -25.38 16.90 -3.92
N GLY A 87 -26.28 15.93 -3.71
CA GLY A 87 -26.75 15.04 -4.79
C GLY A 87 -25.67 14.10 -5.33
N VAL A 88 -24.71 13.70 -4.50
CA VAL A 88 -23.60 12.81 -4.89
C VAL A 88 -24.11 11.38 -5.00
N ASN A 89 -24.33 10.91 -6.23
CA ASN A 89 -24.89 9.58 -6.52
C ASN A 89 -23.85 8.56 -7.01
N ALA A 90 -22.58 8.96 -7.10
CA ALA A 90 -21.44 8.10 -7.42
C ALA A 90 -20.23 8.57 -6.61
N VAL A 91 -19.36 7.62 -6.23
CA VAL A 91 -18.07 7.89 -5.58
C VAL A 91 -16.93 7.37 -6.47
N PRO A 92 -15.76 8.03 -6.49
CA PRO A 92 -15.40 9.19 -5.68
C PRO A 92 -16.03 10.50 -6.20
N GLY A 93 -16.44 11.38 -5.27
CA GLY A 93 -17.05 12.68 -5.56
C GLY A 93 -16.42 13.80 -4.74
N VAL A 94 -16.29 15.02 -5.28
CA VAL A 94 -15.65 16.16 -4.60
C VAL A 94 -16.42 17.44 -4.85
N MET A 95 -16.67 18.20 -3.78
CA MET A 95 -17.24 19.54 -3.78
C MET A 95 -16.21 20.55 -3.28
N VAL A 96 -16.05 21.67 -3.99
CA VAL A 96 -15.19 22.78 -3.57
C VAL A 96 -16.04 24.01 -3.29
N GLU A 97 -15.89 24.59 -2.10
CA GLU A 97 -16.67 25.75 -1.61
C GLU A 97 -18.19 25.55 -1.65
N GLY A 98 -18.64 24.28 -1.68
CA GLY A 98 -20.03 23.86 -1.81
C GLY A 98 -20.70 24.16 -3.16
N VAL A 99 -20.03 24.84 -4.09
CA VAL A 99 -20.62 25.31 -5.37
C VAL A 99 -19.94 24.74 -6.62
N THR A 100 -18.73 24.21 -6.51
CA THR A 100 -18.03 23.57 -7.62
C THR A 100 -18.04 22.06 -7.42
N GLY A 101 -18.76 21.33 -8.28
CA GLY A 101 -18.86 19.87 -8.24
C GLY A 101 -20.31 19.35 -8.35
N PRO A 102 -20.54 18.03 -8.19
CA PRO A 102 -19.53 17.05 -7.80
C PRO A 102 -18.54 16.73 -8.92
N LEU A 103 -17.25 16.92 -8.64
CA LEU A 103 -16.15 16.50 -9.49
C LEU A 103 -15.80 15.04 -9.14
N ASN A 104 -15.27 14.28 -10.09
CA ASN A 104 -14.55 13.06 -9.74
C ASN A 104 -13.24 13.43 -9.01
N SER A 105 -12.74 12.62 -8.08
CA SER A 105 -11.48 12.92 -7.37
C SER A 105 -10.26 12.97 -8.28
N SER A 106 -10.30 12.36 -9.48
CA SER A 106 -9.24 12.53 -10.50
C SER A 106 -9.27 13.90 -11.21
N ALA A 107 -10.38 14.65 -11.10
CA ALA A 107 -10.58 15.92 -11.81
C ALA A 107 -10.21 17.16 -10.97
N ILE A 108 -10.16 17.05 -9.64
CA ILE A 108 -9.69 18.14 -8.79
C ILE A 108 -8.19 18.39 -9.02
N ASN A 109 -7.79 19.66 -9.01
CA ASN A 109 -6.43 20.10 -9.32
C ASN A 109 -6.13 21.43 -8.61
N GLN A 110 -4.89 21.94 -8.75
CA GLN A 110 -4.42 23.14 -8.08
C GLN A 110 -5.29 24.39 -8.36
N THR A 111 -5.83 24.54 -9.57
CA THR A 111 -6.68 25.67 -9.94
C THR A 111 -7.97 25.72 -9.12
N HIS A 112 -8.50 24.55 -8.74
CA HIS A 112 -9.68 24.47 -7.86
C HIS A 112 -9.40 24.98 -6.45
N ILE A 113 -8.14 24.98 -6.00
CA ILE A 113 -7.72 25.53 -4.70
C ILE A 113 -7.35 27.01 -4.85
N ASP A 114 -6.49 27.33 -5.81
CA ASP A 114 -5.91 28.67 -5.94
C ASP A 114 -6.97 29.72 -6.32
N ASN A 115 -7.94 29.40 -7.17
CA ASN A 115 -8.96 30.35 -7.58
C ASN A 115 -9.82 30.86 -6.40
N PRO A 116 -10.49 30.01 -5.60
CA PRO A 116 -11.25 30.49 -4.45
C PRO A 116 -10.34 31.09 -3.37
N PHE A 117 -9.13 30.57 -3.16
CA PHE A 117 -8.17 31.15 -2.22
C PHE A 117 -7.81 32.59 -2.60
N ASN A 118 -7.45 32.84 -3.86
CA ASN A 118 -7.04 34.15 -4.37
C ASN A 118 -8.22 35.13 -4.52
N ALA A 119 -9.45 34.63 -4.71
CA ALA A 119 -10.65 35.46 -4.64
C ALA A 119 -10.83 36.07 -3.23
N GLY A 120 -10.31 35.39 -2.20
CA GLY A 120 -10.35 35.80 -0.81
C GLY A 120 -11.76 35.85 -0.22
N THR A 121 -11.88 36.40 0.99
CA THR A 121 -13.18 36.51 1.68
C THR A 121 -13.18 37.66 2.68
N ASN A 122 -14.37 38.19 2.98
CA ASN A 122 -14.54 39.18 4.04
C ASN A 122 -14.90 38.53 5.38
N LEU A 123 -15.16 37.22 5.41
CA LEU A 123 -15.49 36.51 6.64
C LEU A 123 -14.22 35.96 7.28
N ASP A 124 -13.80 36.56 8.38
CA ASP A 124 -12.80 35.96 9.27
C ASP A 124 -13.49 34.91 10.14
N LEU A 125 -12.93 33.70 10.17
CA LEU A 125 -13.45 32.58 10.94
C LEU A 125 -12.31 31.98 11.74
N THR A 126 -12.41 32.07 13.06
CA THR A 126 -11.43 31.46 13.97
C THR A 126 -12.08 30.30 14.71
N LEU A 127 -11.31 29.23 14.92
CA LEU A 127 -11.77 27.98 15.50
C LEU A 127 -10.75 27.47 16.51
N SER A 128 -11.25 27.01 17.65
CA SER A 128 -10.46 26.28 18.64
C SER A 128 -11.33 25.20 19.29
N HIS A 129 -10.69 24.16 19.81
CA HIS A 129 -11.38 23.18 20.63
C HIS A 129 -10.53 22.73 21.82
N THR A 130 -11.19 22.19 22.83
CA THR A 130 -10.57 21.51 23.97
C THR A 130 -11.29 20.19 24.21
N ILE A 131 -10.56 19.21 24.73
CA ILE A 131 -11.09 17.90 25.11
C ILE A 131 -10.90 17.74 26.62
N THR A 132 -11.89 17.16 27.31
CA THR A 132 -11.81 16.89 28.74
C THR A 132 -10.75 15.84 29.05
N ASN A 133 -10.21 15.84 30.28
CA ASN A 133 -9.15 14.89 30.68
C ASN A 133 -9.57 13.41 30.64
N ASN A 134 -10.88 13.12 30.65
CA ASN A 134 -11.42 11.77 30.49
C ASN A 134 -11.68 11.40 29.02
N PHE A 135 -11.35 12.29 28.08
CA PHE A 135 -11.51 12.11 26.63
C PHE A 135 -12.95 11.86 26.15
N GLY A 136 -13.95 12.14 27.00
CA GLY A 136 -15.35 11.90 26.69
C GLY A 136 -16.09 13.07 26.06
N ASP A 137 -15.62 14.30 26.31
CA ASP A 137 -16.33 15.52 25.90
C ASP A 137 -15.38 16.50 25.17
N ILE A 138 -15.95 17.27 24.25
CA ILE A 138 -15.29 18.31 23.47
C ILE A 138 -16.03 19.64 23.64
N SER A 139 -15.27 20.73 23.82
CA SER A 139 -15.75 22.11 23.79
C SER A 139 -15.15 22.82 22.59
N ILE A 140 -16.00 23.33 21.71
CA ILE A 140 -15.62 23.97 20.44
C ILE A 140 -16.04 25.43 20.48
N SER A 141 -15.12 26.34 20.16
CA SER A 141 -15.40 27.78 20.06
C SER A 141 -15.12 28.26 18.65
N VAL A 142 -16.15 28.78 17.98
CA VAL A 142 -16.06 29.37 16.64
C VAL A 142 -16.40 30.85 16.73
N THR A 143 -15.55 31.74 16.21
CA THR A 143 -15.87 33.17 16.11
C THR A 143 -15.90 33.58 14.64
N ALA A 144 -17.04 34.07 14.19
CA ALA A 144 -17.29 34.59 12.85
C ALA A 144 -17.30 36.12 12.89
N ASN A 145 -16.40 36.77 12.15
CA ASN A 145 -16.31 38.22 12.07
C ASN A 145 -16.33 38.69 10.62
N ASN A 146 -17.37 39.41 10.23
CA ASN A 146 -17.47 40.00 8.91
C ASN A 146 -16.65 41.29 8.85
N LEU A 147 -15.48 41.24 8.20
CA LEU A 147 -14.58 42.37 8.02
C LEU A 147 -15.02 43.33 6.89
N GLY A 148 -16.02 42.94 6.09
CA GLY A 148 -16.55 43.73 4.99
C GLY A 148 -17.50 44.85 5.43
N GLY A 149 -17.71 45.83 4.55
CA GLY A 149 -18.60 46.98 4.81
C GLY A 149 -20.10 46.69 4.66
N THR A 150 -20.48 45.49 4.23
CA THR A 150 -21.88 45.06 4.03
C THR A 150 -22.16 43.79 4.80
N ALA A 151 -23.37 43.65 5.34
CA ALA A 151 -23.78 42.42 6.01
C ALA A 151 -23.71 41.22 5.04
N ILE A 152 -23.22 40.09 5.53
CA ILE A 152 -23.38 38.81 4.85
C ILE A 152 -24.77 38.30 5.22
N SER A 153 -25.68 38.28 4.25
CA SER A 153 -27.07 37.85 4.41
C SER A 153 -27.34 36.59 3.60
N GLY A 154 -28.44 35.91 3.91
CA GLY A 154 -28.80 34.63 3.29
C GLY A 154 -29.34 33.64 4.31
N ASN A 155 -29.49 32.39 3.89
CA ASN A 155 -29.86 31.31 4.81
C ASN A 155 -28.58 30.69 5.40
N LEU A 156 -27.93 31.43 6.29
CA LEU A 156 -26.60 31.09 6.79
C LEU A 156 -26.66 30.04 7.90
N VAL A 157 -25.79 29.04 7.79
CA VAL A 157 -25.59 27.98 8.77
C VAL A 157 -24.10 27.83 9.06
N LEU A 158 -23.74 27.77 10.34
CA LEU A 158 -22.45 27.30 10.81
C LEU A 158 -22.48 25.78 10.92
N HIS A 159 -21.68 25.10 10.11
CA HIS A 159 -21.42 23.68 10.27
C HIS A 159 -20.10 23.45 11.00
N VAL A 160 -20.06 22.40 11.82
CA VAL A 160 -18.87 21.97 12.55
C VAL A 160 -18.75 20.46 12.42
N ALA A 161 -17.60 19.98 11.98
CA ALA A 161 -17.27 18.57 11.84
C ALA A 161 -16.04 18.22 12.68
N LEU A 162 -16.18 17.21 13.54
CA LEU A 162 -15.09 16.46 14.11
C LEU A 162 -14.57 15.48 13.05
N ILE A 163 -13.28 15.53 12.79
CA ILE A 163 -12.60 14.63 11.87
C ILE A 163 -11.51 13.85 12.60
N GLU A 164 -11.20 12.66 12.11
CA GLU A 164 -9.89 12.04 12.33
C GLU A 164 -9.01 12.42 11.14
N ARG A 165 -7.94 13.16 11.40
CA ARG A 165 -7.00 13.64 10.37
C ARG A 165 -6.34 12.47 9.66
N GLU A 166 -6.07 11.39 10.37
CA GLU A 166 -5.45 10.18 9.84
C GLU A 166 -6.01 8.93 10.54
N ILE A 167 -6.29 7.89 9.76
CA ILE A 167 -6.69 6.55 10.22
C ILE A 167 -5.91 5.55 9.36
N ASN A 168 -5.00 4.80 9.96
CA ASN A 168 -4.14 3.82 9.28
C ASN A 168 -4.49 2.41 9.74
N PHE A 169 -5.24 1.66 8.95
CA PHE A 169 -5.59 0.28 9.30
C PHE A 169 -4.40 -0.67 9.08
N PRO A 170 -4.16 -1.65 9.97
CA PRO A 170 -3.14 -2.66 9.75
C PRO A 170 -3.42 -3.49 8.48
N GLU A 171 -4.70 -3.74 8.19
CA GLU A 171 -5.19 -4.41 6.98
C GLU A 171 -6.33 -3.61 6.32
N PRO A 172 -6.55 -3.73 5.00
CA PRO A 172 -7.56 -2.93 4.33
C PRO A 172 -8.95 -3.20 4.92
N PRO A 173 -9.68 -2.18 5.37
CA PRO A 173 -10.98 -2.37 6.04
C PRO A 173 -12.14 -2.68 5.07
N GLY A 174 -11.90 -2.62 3.77
CA GLY A 174 -12.88 -2.88 2.71
C GLY A 174 -12.30 -3.80 1.63
N THR A 175 -12.97 -3.89 0.48
CA THR A 175 -12.54 -4.80 -0.62
C THR A 175 -11.46 -4.22 -1.53
N THR A 176 -10.80 -3.13 -1.13
CA THR A 176 -9.68 -2.52 -1.88
C THR A 176 -8.37 -2.71 -1.12
N ASN A 177 -7.27 -2.16 -1.64
CA ASN A 177 -5.98 -2.13 -0.96
C ASN A 177 -5.75 -0.84 -0.14
N GLU A 178 -6.75 0.05 -0.03
CA GLU A 178 -6.61 1.30 0.72
C GLU A 178 -6.60 1.02 2.23
N LYS A 179 -5.49 1.36 2.90
CA LYS A 179 -5.31 1.24 4.35
C LYS A 179 -5.34 2.59 5.08
N ASP A 180 -4.98 3.67 4.38
CA ASP A 180 -4.79 5.00 4.94
C ASP A 180 -5.92 5.94 4.54
N PHE A 181 -6.62 6.50 5.52
CA PHE A 181 -7.72 7.43 5.33
C PHE A 181 -7.44 8.75 6.01
N PHE A 182 -7.72 9.85 5.32
CA PHE A 182 -7.36 11.20 5.79
C PHE A 182 -8.56 12.11 5.90
N ASN A 183 -8.61 12.91 6.96
CA ASN A 183 -9.64 13.90 7.27
C ASN A 183 -11.06 13.35 7.22
N VAL A 184 -11.26 12.14 7.75
CA VAL A 184 -12.54 11.43 7.73
C VAL A 184 -13.49 12.08 8.73
N MET A 185 -14.68 12.47 8.28
CA MET A 185 -15.73 12.97 9.15
C MET A 185 -16.21 11.87 10.09
N ARG A 186 -16.12 12.14 11.39
CA ARG A 186 -16.53 11.23 12.45
C ARG A 186 -17.82 11.68 13.10
N LYS A 187 -18.01 12.99 13.27
CA LYS A 187 -19.24 13.57 13.83
C LYS A 187 -19.46 15.01 13.37
N MET A 188 -20.70 15.40 13.15
CA MET A 188 -21.12 16.80 12.99
C MET A 188 -21.78 17.33 14.27
N TYR A 189 -21.50 18.58 14.62
CA TYR A 189 -22.05 19.25 15.80
C TYR A 189 -22.88 20.49 15.44
N PRO A 190 -24.07 20.66 16.05
CA PRO A 190 -24.75 19.70 16.94
C PRO A 190 -25.27 18.45 16.19
N ASN A 191 -25.41 18.54 14.87
CA ASN A 191 -25.80 17.48 13.94
C ASN A 191 -25.57 17.95 12.49
N GLU A 192 -26.01 17.19 11.50
CA GLU A 192 -25.85 17.49 10.07
C GLU A 192 -26.45 18.82 9.60
N ASN A 193 -27.47 19.34 10.29
CA ASN A 193 -28.14 20.58 9.94
C ASN A 193 -27.38 21.84 10.40
N GLY A 194 -26.33 21.68 11.23
CA GLY A 194 -25.52 22.78 11.75
C GLY A 194 -26.29 23.71 12.71
N THR A 195 -25.73 24.90 12.92
CA THR A 195 -26.32 25.97 13.74
C THR A 195 -26.71 27.13 12.83
N ALA A 196 -28.01 27.44 12.74
CA ALA A 196 -28.48 28.59 11.97
C ALA A 196 -27.90 29.91 12.51
N ILE A 197 -27.69 30.89 11.63
CA ILE A 197 -27.24 32.25 11.97
C ILE A 197 -28.35 33.25 11.57
N PRO A 198 -29.40 33.41 12.40
CA PRO A 198 -30.53 34.27 12.07
C PRO A 198 -30.09 35.72 11.94
N GLY A 199 -30.54 36.40 10.89
CA GLY A 199 -30.18 37.80 10.62
C GLY A 199 -28.81 38.00 9.96
N GLY A 200 -28.07 36.93 9.70
CA GLY A 200 -26.77 36.98 9.03
C GLY A 200 -25.64 37.56 9.89
N LEU A 201 -24.57 37.98 9.23
CA LEU A 201 -23.36 38.52 9.88
C LEU A 201 -23.20 40.00 9.55
N ALA A 202 -23.48 40.86 10.54
CA ALA A 202 -23.32 42.30 10.41
C ALA A 202 -21.85 42.72 10.29
N PRO A 203 -21.53 43.84 9.61
CA PRO A 203 -20.17 44.38 9.54
C PRO A 203 -19.52 44.57 10.90
N SER A 204 -18.27 44.15 11.03
CA SER A 204 -17.36 44.39 12.16
C SER A 204 -17.91 44.03 13.55
N THR A 205 -18.87 43.10 13.61
CA THR A 205 -19.46 42.61 14.87
C THR A 205 -19.23 41.11 14.98
N PRO A 206 -18.18 40.67 15.69
CA PRO A 206 -17.90 39.24 15.88
C PRO A 206 -19.08 38.52 16.57
N GLN A 207 -19.44 37.35 16.06
CA GLN A 207 -20.36 36.42 16.71
C GLN A 207 -19.62 35.15 17.10
N THR A 208 -19.70 34.78 18.38
CA THR A 208 -19.05 33.58 18.92
C THR A 208 -20.09 32.50 19.22
N PHE A 209 -19.80 31.29 18.77
CA PHE A 209 -20.59 30.08 19.00
C PHE A 209 -19.76 29.12 19.85
N THR A 210 -20.33 28.67 20.97
CA THR A 210 -19.72 27.66 21.84
C THR A 210 -20.56 26.40 21.83
N LEU A 211 -19.96 25.29 21.42
CA LEU A 211 -20.61 23.98 21.32
C LEU A 211 -19.93 23.01 22.29
N ASN A 212 -20.68 22.49 23.24
CA ASN A 212 -20.21 21.48 24.19
C ASN A 212 -20.93 20.17 23.90
N HIS A 213 -20.19 19.13 23.53
CA HIS A 213 -20.75 17.85 23.10
C HIS A 213 -19.87 16.67 23.55
N THR A 214 -20.48 15.48 23.55
CA THR A 214 -19.78 14.21 23.76
C THR A 214 -19.03 13.79 22.51
N ILE A 215 -17.81 13.30 22.66
CA ILE A 215 -17.06 12.63 21.59
C ILE A 215 -17.65 11.22 21.38
N PRO A 216 -17.83 10.75 20.12
CA PRO A 216 -18.29 9.39 19.89
C PRO A 216 -17.31 8.34 20.42
N ASN A 217 -17.81 7.19 20.88
CA ASN A 217 -16.98 6.12 21.44
C ASN A 217 -16.29 5.22 20.40
N TYR A 218 -16.37 5.56 19.11
CA TYR A 218 -15.82 4.79 17.98
C TYR A 218 -14.62 5.49 17.30
N ILE A 219 -14.09 6.54 17.93
CA ILE A 219 -12.85 7.18 17.47
C ILE A 219 -11.70 6.18 17.63
N TYR A 220 -10.88 6.07 16.60
CA TYR A 220 -9.78 5.12 16.57
C TYR A 220 -8.53 5.70 17.23
N ASN A 221 -8.16 6.93 16.90
CA ASN A 221 -7.00 7.63 17.43
C ASN A 221 -7.38 9.04 17.89
N TYR A 222 -7.40 9.26 19.21
CA TYR A 222 -7.75 10.56 19.79
C TYR A 222 -6.68 11.63 19.54
N GLY A 223 -5.43 11.21 19.25
CA GLY A 223 -4.34 12.10 18.83
C GLY A 223 -4.53 12.68 17.43
N GLU A 224 -5.47 12.14 16.66
CA GLU A 224 -5.78 12.60 15.30
C GLU A 224 -7.09 13.39 15.21
N LEU A 225 -7.76 13.64 16.34
CA LEU A 225 -8.98 14.43 16.37
C LEU A 225 -8.70 15.89 16.04
N ALA A 226 -9.33 16.38 14.97
CA ALA A 226 -9.33 17.79 14.60
C ALA A 226 -10.75 18.27 14.34
N VAL A 227 -10.94 19.59 14.29
CA VAL A 227 -12.25 20.20 14.03
C VAL A 227 -12.17 21.10 12.81
N VAL A 228 -13.14 20.96 11.92
CA VAL A 228 -13.36 21.85 10.77
C VAL A 228 -14.69 22.56 10.98
N ALA A 229 -14.72 23.88 10.80
CA ALA A 229 -15.95 24.66 10.85
C ALA A 229 -16.08 25.52 9.59
N TRP A 230 -17.30 25.73 9.11
CA TRP A 230 -17.53 26.59 7.95
C TRP A 230 -18.92 27.25 8.00
N VAL A 231 -19.01 28.45 7.42
CA VAL A 231 -20.29 29.15 7.25
C VAL A 231 -20.77 28.98 5.81
N GLN A 232 -21.94 28.38 5.63
CA GLN A 232 -22.56 28.07 4.35
C GLN A 232 -23.91 28.78 4.23
N ASP A 233 -24.23 29.37 3.07
CA ASP A 233 -25.62 29.64 2.71
C ASP A 233 -26.22 28.34 2.19
N VAL A 234 -27.18 27.77 2.92
CA VAL A 234 -27.70 26.45 2.58
C VAL A 234 -28.64 26.44 1.36
N THR A 235 -29.08 27.61 0.89
CA THR A 235 -29.89 27.78 -0.32
C THR A 235 -29.01 27.78 -1.56
N THR A 236 -27.94 28.57 -1.56
CA THR A 236 -27.01 28.68 -2.70
C THR A 236 -25.89 27.64 -2.65
N LYS A 237 -25.71 26.98 -1.50
CA LYS A 237 -24.62 26.07 -1.15
C LYS A 237 -23.25 26.75 -1.01
N GLN A 238 -23.17 28.06 -1.19
CA GLN A 238 -21.91 28.80 -1.12
C GLN A 238 -21.31 28.75 0.29
N VAL A 239 -20.04 28.37 0.37
CA VAL A 239 -19.22 28.50 1.57
C VAL A 239 -18.53 29.87 1.58
N TYR A 240 -18.71 30.63 2.66
CA TYR A 240 -18.12 31.98 2.78
C TYR A 240 -16.68 31.92 3.29
N ASN A 241 -16.42 31.10 4.30
CA ASN A 241 -15.07 30.73 4.73
C ASN A 241 -15.14 29.45 5.58
N ALA A 242 -14.00 28.79 5.72
CA ALA A 242 -13.79 27.70 6.66
C ALA A 242 -12.71 28.06 7.69
N ALA A 243 -12.64 27.26 8.75
CA ALA A 243 -11.64 27.33 9.80
C ALA A 243 -11.27 25.91 10.23
N TYR A 244 -10.04 25.75 10.71
CA TYR A 244 -9.47 24.47 11.13
C TYR A 244 -8.83 24.62 12.50
N SER A 245 -9.11 23.68 13.39
CA SER A 245 -8.37 23.50 14.64
C SER A 245 -7.69 22.14 14.58
N ALA A 246 -6.36 22.18 14.51
CA ALA A 246 -5.49 21.01 14.44
C ALA A 246 -5.62 20.10 15.67
N PRO A 247 -5.14 18.83 15.58
CA PRO A 247 -5.13 17.94 16.73
C PRO A 247 -4.38 18.52 17.92
N LEU A 248 -4.88 18.21 19.11
CA LEU A 248 -4.28 18.66 20.36
C LEU A 248 -3.02 17.84 20.67
N PRO A 249 -2.01 18.43 21.33
CA PRO A 249 -0.85 17.68 21.80
C PRO A 249 -1.25 16.51 22.70
N LEU A 250 -0.45 15.45 22.70
CA LEU A 250 -0.65 14.28 23.56
C LEU A 250 -0.84 14.72 25.04
N PRO A 251 -2.00 14.42 25.65
CA PRO A 251 -2.26 14.78 27.04
C PRO A 251 -1.33 14.07 28.01
N ALA A 252 -0.92 14.75 29.09
CA ALA A 252 0.02 14.18 30.08
C ALA A 252 -0.52 12.94 30.82
N ASN A 253 -1.82 12.70 30.77
CA ASN A 253 -2.50 11.54 31.36
C ASN A 253 -2.88 10.46 30.32
N ALA A 254 -2.45 10.60 29.06
CA ALA A 254 -2.75 9.62 28.02
C ALA A 254 -2.03 8.29 28.27
N VAL A 255 -2.78 7.21 28.29
CA VAL A 255 -2.29 5.82 28.25
C VAL A 255 -2.46 5.37 26.79
N ASP A 256 -1.40 4.83 26.19
CA ASP A 256 -1.44 4.34 24.81
C ASP A 256 -0.44 3.18 24.67
N ALA A 257 -0.96 1.97 24.44
CA ALA A 257 -0.14 0.79 24.24
C ALA A 257 -0.28 0.27 22.82
N GLY A 258 0.84 0.12 22.12
CA GLY A 258 0.89 -0.51 20.80
C GLY A 258 1.59 -1.85 20.81
N VAL A 259 1.41 -2.60 19.73
CA VAL A 259 2.26 -3.74 19.36
C VAL A 259 2.99 -3.46 18.05
N GLU A 260 4.29 -3.74 18.04
CA GLU A 260 5.13 -3.59 16.84
C GLU A 260 5.84 -4.91 16.52
N LEU A 261 5.77 -5.33 15.26
CA LEU A 261 6.46 -6.52 14.79
C LEU A 261 7.98 -6.33 14.90
N THR A 262 8.70 -7.35 15.34
CA THR A 262 10.17 -7.31 15.42
C THR A 262 10.87 -7.61 14.10
N GLY A 263 10.13 -8.15 13.11
CA GLY A 263 10.66 -8.71 11.87
C GLY A 263 11.50 -9.96 12.17
N GLN A 264 11.01 -11.15 11.81
CA GLN A 264 11.78 -12.37 11.99
C GLN A 264 11.84 -13.20 10.71
N ASP A 265 13.04 -13.68 10.41
CA ASP A 265 13.25 -14.67 9.36
C ASP A 265 13.05 -16.07 9.94
N TYR A 266 12.03 -16.76 9.43
CA TYR A 266 11.76 -18.14 9.80
C TYR A 266 12.39 -19.11 8.81
N SER A 267 13.02 -20.17 9.36
CA SER A 267 13.48 -21.30 8.56
C SER A 267 12.31 -21.90 7.76
N LEU A 268 12.55 -22.21 6.48
CA LEU A 268 11.54 -22.79 5.59
C LEU A 268 11.01 -24.16 6.07
N CYS A 269 11.74 -24.84 6.95
CA CYS A 269 11.36 -26.13 7.53
C CYS A 269 11.06 -26.03 9.04
N ALA A 270 10.83 -24.83 9.57
CA ALA A 270 10.48 -24.66 10.97
C ALA A 270 9.21 -25.46 11.30
N THR A 271 9.27 -26.29 12.33
CA THR A 271 8.08 -27.00 12.86
C THR A 271 7.39 -26.22 13.97
N SER A 272 8.08 -25.22 14.51
CA SER A 272 7.60 -24.37 15.58
C SER A 272 8.26 -22.99 15.53
N VAL A 273 7.58 -22.00 16.05
CA VAL A 273 8.07 -20.63 16.27
C VAL A 273 7.92 -20.27 17.73
N SER A 274 8.77 -19.39 18.27
CA SER A 274 8.48 -18.70 19.54
C SER A 274 8.03 -17.27 19.20
N PRO A 275 6.71 -17.02 19.05
CA PRO A 275 6.21 -15.72 18.63
C PRO A 275 6.78 -14.61 19.49
N THR A 276 7.18 -13.51 18.88
CA THR A 276 7.74 -12.36 19.60
C THR A 276 7.24 -11.07 18.99
N VAL A 277 6.81 -10.15 19.85
CA VAL A 277 6.32 -8.82 19.45
C VAL A 277 6.82 -7.79 20.45
N ASN A 278 7.05 -6.56 20.02
CA ASN A 278 7.34 -5.47 20.93
C ASN A 278 6.03 -4.90 21.48
N LEU A 279 5.92 -4.85 22.81
CA LEU A 279 4.97 -3.96 23.48
C LEU A 279 5.58 -2.56 23.52
N VAL A 280 4.83 -1.56 23.06
CA VAL A 280 5.27 -0.18 22.92
C VAL A 280 4.38 0.74 23.75
N ASN A 281 4.98 1.69 24.45
CA ASN A 281 4.24 2.77 25.12
C ASN A 281 4.32 4.06 24.30
N ASN A 282 3.25 4.37 23.56
CA ASN A 282 3.12 5.61 22.80
C ASN A 282 2.48 6.74 23.63
N GLY A 283 2.08 6.43 24.87
CA GLY A 283 1.40 7.34 25.78
C GLY A 283 2.35 8.20 26.60
N ALA A 284 1.76 9.08 27.43
CA ALA A 284 2.48 9.92 28.39
C ALA A 284 2.59 9.28 29.79
N VAL A 285 1.83 8.22 30.05
CA VAL A 285 1.77 7.49 31.32
C VAL A 285 2.46 6.14 31.17
N ALA A 286 3.23 5.72 32.18
CA ALA A 286 3.88 4.41 32.16
C ALA A 286 2.86 3.25 32.09
N ILE A 287 3.16 2.22 31.31
CA ILE A 287 2.38 0.99 31.27
C ILE A 287 2.90 0.06 32.36
N THR A 288 2.03 -0.23 33.32
CA THR A 288 2.31 -1.07 34.49
C THR A 288 1.72 -2.48 34.38
N SER A 289 0.68 -2.62 33.56
CA SER A 289 0.09 -3.91 33.20
C SER A 289 -0.50 -3.87 31.79
N ALA A 290 -0.49 -4.98 31.08
CA ALA A 290 -1.21 -5.15 29.82
C ALA A 290 -1.45 -6.65 29.55
N THR A 291 -2.40 -6.98 28.70
CA THR A 291 -2.55 -8.33 28.13
C THR A 291 -2.10 -8.27 26.67
N VAL A 292 -0.95 -8.87 26.38
CA VAL A 292 -0.42 -8.97 25.01
C VAL A 292 -0.73 -10.37 24.51
N SER A 293 -1.28 -10.50 23.31
CA SER A 293 -1.76 -11.78 22.79
C SER A 293 -1.30 -12.00 21.36
N TYR A 294 -1.26 -13.26 20.93
CA TYR A 294 -1.21 -13.59 19.50
C TYR A 294 -2.30 -14.59 19.13
N SER A 295 -2.75 -14.55 17.88
CA SER A 295 -3.54 -15.61 17.23
C SER A 295 -2.69 -16.22 16.11
N LEU A 296 -2.69 -17.55 16.02
CA LEU A 296 -2.03 -18.31 14.95
C LEU A 296 -3.11 -18.95 14.07
N ASN A 297 -3.10 -18.65 12.77
CA ASN A 297 -4.03 -19.17 11.77
C ASN A 297 -5.51 -18.94 12.13
N GLY A 298 -5.84 -17.79 12.72
CA GLY A 298 -7.19 -17.46 13.19
C GLY A 298 -7.67 -18.30 14.40
N GLY A 299 -6.76 -19.02 15.06
CA GLY A 299 -7.03 -19.77 16.28
C GLY A 299 -7.33 -18.87 17.48
N ALA A 300 -7.64 -19.50 18.61
CA ALA A 300 -7.86 -18.78 19.88
C ALA A 300 -6.60 -18.01 20.30
N ASN A 301 -6.80 -16.83 20.89
CA ASN A 301 -5.72 -16.01 21.40
C ASN A 301 -4.93 -16.74 22.49
N VAL A 302 -3.60 -16.64 22.40
CA VAL A 302 -2.66 -17.04 23.46
C VAL A 302 -2.19 -15.77 24.15
N ASP A 303 -2.51 -15.65 25.43
CA ASP A 303 -2.30 -14.41 26.20
C ASP A 303 -1.02 -14.45 27.03
N PHE A 304 -0.37 -13.30 27.10
CA PHE A 304 0.74 -12.98 27.99
C PHE A 304 0.33 -11.78 28.87
N ALA A 305 0.27 -12.00 30.18
CA ALA A 305 -0.01 -10.95 31.15
C ALA A 305 1.28 -10.18 31.49
N TYR A 306 1.48 -9.04 30.84
CA TYR A 306 2.57 -8.13 31.16
C TYR A 306 2.33 -7.46 32.52
N SER A 307 3.37 -7.43 33.36
CA SER A 307 3.44 -6.61 34.57
C SER A 307 4.84 -6.01 34.67
N GLY A 308 4.93 -4.69 34.82
CA GLY A 308 6.19 -3.99 34.81
C GLY A 308 6.04 -2.48 34.98
N ASN A 309 6.92 -1.72 34.34
CA ASN A 309 6.88 -0.27 34.28
C ASN A 309 7.55 0.20 32.99
N LEU A 310 6.82 0.09 31.87
CA LEU A 310 7.28 0.55 30.57
C LEU A 310 7.07 2.07 30.47
N ALA A 311 8.17 2.82 30.50
CA ALA A 311 8.13 4.27 30.45
C ALA A 311 7.58 4.79 29.09
N PRO A 312 7.07 6.03 29.03
CA PRO A 312 6.71 6.68 27.77
C PRO A 312 7.80 6.58 26.71
N ASN A 313 7.42 6.29 25.46
CA ASN A 313 8.30 6.06 24.30
C ASN A 313 9.28 4.88 24.44
N ALA A 314 9.08 4.01 25.43
CA ALA A 314 9.88 2.80 25.58
C ALA A 314 9.18 1.59 24.94
N THR A 315 9.99 0.61 24.54
CA THR A 315 9.54 -0.68 24.03
C THR A 315 10.10 -1.82 24.88
N THR A 316 9.39 -2.94 24.94
CA THR A 316 9.88 -4.18 25.53
C THR A 316 9.45 -5.38 24.69
N PRO A 317 10.34 -6.33 24.38
CA PRO A 317 9.94 -7.53 23.68
C PRO A 317 9.11 -8.43 24.59
N ILE A 318 8.06 -9.03 24.03
CA ILE A 318 7.25 -10.07 24.63
C ILE A 318 7.46 -11.34 23.82
N THR A 319 8.03 -12.36 24.46
CA THR A 319 8.27 -13.67 23.83
C THR A 319 7.30 -14.69 24.41
N PHE A 320 6.57 -15.35 23.52
CA PHE A 320 5.62 -16.40 23.86
C PHE A 320 6.31 -17.78 23.86
N PRO A 321 5.75 -18.78 24.56
CA PRO A 321 6.18 -20.16 24.42
C PRO A 321 6.09 -20.63 22.95
N ALA A 322 6.90 -21.63 22.61
CA ALA A 322 6.92 -22.16 21.26
C ALA A 322 5.54 -22.70 20.82
N ALA A 323 5.08 -22.26 19.66
CA ALA A 323 3.86 -22.69 19.00
C ALA A 323 4.19 -23.57 17.79
N THR A 324 3.45 -24.65 17.60
CA THR A 324 3.60 -25.54 16.44
C THR A 324 3.04 -24.87 15.19
N LEU A 325 3.80 -24.92 14.10
CA LEU A 325 3.38 -24.42 12.80
C LEU A 325 2.81 -25.56 11.94
N ALA A 326 1.83 -25.23 11.11
CA ALA A 326 1.29 -26.17 10.13
C ALA A 326 2.30 -26.34 8.98
N PRO A 327 2.86 -27.54 8.76
CA PRO A 327 3.80 -27.78 7.67
C PRO A 327 3.16 -27.61 6.29
N GLY A 328 3.96 -27.31 5.26
CA GLY A 328 3.48 -27.21 3.87
C GLY A 328 2.42 -26.14 3.63
N SER A 329 2.36 -25.11 4.49
CA SER A 329 1.35 -24.05 4.41
C SER A 329 1.93 -22.70 4.83
N THR A 330 1.25 -21.63 4.46
CA THR A 330 1.52 -20.30 5.01
C THR A 330 0.77 -20.17 6.32
N ASN A 331 1.52 -19.99 7.39
CA ASN A 331 0.97 -19.72 8.70
C ASN A 331 0.87 -18.21 8.90
N GLU A 332 -0.17 -17.75 9.58
CA GLU A 332 -0.41 -16.33 9.86
C GLU A 332 -0.40 -16.08 11.37
N ILE A 333 0.38 -15.09 11.82
CA ILE A 333 0.37 -14.63 13.20
C ILE A 333 -0.12 -13.18 13.25
N VAL A 334 -1.10 -12.91 14.11
CA VAL A 334 -1.58 -11.55 14.41
C VAL A 334 -1.42 -11.30 15.91
N TYR A 335 -0.73 -10.22 16.27
CA TYR A 335 -0.54 -9.82 17.65
C TYR A 335 -1.54 -8.73 18.04
N SER A 336 -1.85 -8.65 19.34
CA SER A 336 -2.67 -7.58 19.88
C SER A 336 -2.31 -7.22 21.33
N VAL A 337 -2.74 -6.04 21.78
CA VAL A 337 -2.67 -5.62 23.18
C VAL A 337 -4.02 -5.12 23.68
N THR A 338 -4.38 -5.51 24.90
CA THR A 338 -5.62 -5.12 25.59
C THR A 338 -5.38 -4.93 27.09
N ASN A 339 -6.40 -4.47 27.83
CA ASN A 339 -6.39 -4.34 29.30
C ASN A 339 -5.21 -3.53 29.87
N VAL A 340 -4.73 -2.54 29.13
CA VAL A 340 -3.63 -1.66 29.52
C VAL A 340 -3.97 -0.96 30.83
N ASN A 341 -3.05 -0.98 31.81
CA ASN A 341 -3.21 -0.38 33.13
C ASN A 341 -4.55 -0.72 33.83
N GLY A 342 -5.03 -1.96 33.66
CA GLY A 342 -6.29 -2.42 34.27
C GLY A 342 -7.55 -1.98 33.52
N GLY A 343 -7.44 -1.75 32.20
CA GLY A 343 -8.55 -1.27 31.36
C GLY A 343 -8.67 0.25 31.34
N ALA A 344 -7.54 0.96 31.51
CA ALA A 344 -7.48 2.39 31.28
C ALA A 344 -7.90 2.71 29.84
N PHE A 345 -8.39 3.93 29.63
CA PHE A 345 -8.72 4.42 28.30
C PHE A 345 -7.46 4.47 27.44
N ASP A 346 -7.49 3.74 26.33
CA ASP A 346 -6.40 3.69 25.36
C ASP A 346 -6.58 4.80 24.33
N PHE A 347 -5.58 5.68 24.23
CA PHE A 347 -5.67 6.91 23.45
C PHE A 347 -5.64 6.68 21.94
N ASN A 348 -5.01 5.58 21.51
CA ASN A 348 -4.98 5.12 20.14
C ASN A 348 -5.26 3.62 20.14
N THR A 349 -6.26 3.19 19.40
CA THR A 349 -6.60 1.75 19.30
C THR A 349 -6.12 1.13 17.99
N MET A 350 -5.60 1.93 17.06
CA MET A 350 -5.14 1.44 15.75
C MET A 350 -3.81 0.70 15.83
N ASN A 351 -2.99 1.04 16.81
CA ASN A 351 -1.70 0.39 17.09
C ASN A 351 -1.85 -0.82 18.01
N ASN A 352 -3.07 -1.15 18.46
CA ASN A 352 -3.31 -2.27 19.36
C ASN A 352 -3.27 -3.62 18.65
N ASN A 353 -3.24 -3.63 17.32
CA ASN A 353 -3.19 -4.83 16.49
C ASN A 353 -2.04 -4.71 15.49
N SER A 354 -1.27 -5.78 15.33
CA SER A 354 -0.27 -5.83 14.26
C SER A 354 -0.93 -6.09 12.91
N ALA A 355 -0.22 -5.74 11.84
CA ALA A 355 -0.46 -6.40 10.55
C ALA A 355 -0.19 -7.92 10.68
N PRO A 356 -0.82 -8.78 9.85
CA PRO A 356 -0.52 -10.20 9.81
C PRO A 356 0.92 -10.47 9.41
N GLU A 357 1.62 -11.25 10.22
CA GLU A 357 2.95 -11.79 9.92
C GLU A 357 2.79 -13.17 9.27
N GLN A 358 3.24 -13.31 8.02
CA GLN A 358 3.12 -14.55 7.25
C GLN A 358 4.39 -15.40 7.35
N ILE A 359 4.24 -16.68 7.68
CA ILE A 359 5.31 -17.67 7.80
C ILE A 359 5.04 -18.79 6.80
N ALA A 360 5.62 -18.68 5.61
CA ALA A 360 5.53 -19.71 4.59
C ALA A 360 6.53 -20.85 4.88
N LEU A 361 5.99 -22.07 5.01
CA LEU A 361 6.76 -23.29 5.28
C LEU A 361 6.67 -24.29 4.13
N LEU A 362 7.75 -25.03 3.91
CA LEU A 362 7.81 -26.14 2.98
C LEU A 362 7.07 -27.37 3.51
N ASP A 363 6.57 -28.20 2.59
CA ASP A 363 6.09 -29.53 2.95
C ASP A 363 7.29 -30.40 3.40
N PRO A 364 7.21 -31.10 4.54
CA PRO A 364 8.25 -32.01 4.99
C PRO A 364 8.47 -33.17 4.02
N THR A 365 7.48 -33.50 3.18
CA THR A 365 7.53 -34.57 2.20
C THR A 365 8.13 -34.05 0.89
N PRO A 366 9.27 -34.60 0.42
CA PRO A 366 9.81 -34.23 -0.88
C PRO A 366 8.85 -34.56 -2.02
N ALA A 367 8.70 -33.62 -2.94
CA ALA A 367 8.00 -33.82 -4.19
C ALA A 367 8.74 -34.86 -5.05
N ALA A 368 7.96 -35.68 -5.75
CA ALA A 368 8.48 -36.64 -6.71
C ALA A 368 9.05 -35.93 -7.94
N THR A 369 10.13 -36.48 -8.48
CA THR A 369 10.72 -36.07 -9.76
C THR A 369 10.13 -36.85 -10.94
N PRO A 370 9.93 -36.23 -12.12
CA PRO A 370 10.26 -34.85 -12.41
C PRO A 370 9.23 -33.86 -11.83
N LEU A 371 9.73 -32.77 -11.27
CA LEU A 371 8.93 -31.62 -10.88
C LEU A 371 8.83 -30.69 -12.09
N ILE A 372 7.65 -30.61 -12.72
CA ILE A 372 7.41 -29.78 -13.90
C ILE A 372 6.43 -28.67 -13.56
N ARG A 373 6.74 -27.43 -13.92
CA ARG A 373 5.86 -26.25 -13.76
C ARG A 373 5.78 -25.48 -15.07
N THR A 374 4.61 -25.57 -15.69
CA THR A 374 4.25 -24.87 -16.93
C THR A 374 3.32 -23.68 -16.69
N PHE A 375 2.89 -23.46 -15.44
CA PHE A 375 1.98 -22.38 -14.99
C PHE A 375 0.60 -22.28 -15.65
N GLU A 376 0.26 -23.14 -16.61
CA GLU A 376 -1.03 -23.13 -17.33
C GLU A 376 -2.27 -23.24 -16.44
N GLY A 377 -2.14 -23.87 -15.27
CA GLY A 377 -3.21 -24.01 -14.27
C GLY A 377 -3.43 -22.78 -13.39
N VAL A 378 -2.59 -21.74 -13.50
CA VAL A 378 -2.62 -20.56 -12.62
C VAL A 378 -3.52 -19.47 -13.23
N ALA A 379 -4.45 -18.94 -12.43
CA ALA A 379 -5.27 -17.82 -12.87
C ALA A 379 -4.42 -16.57 -13.12
N ASN A 380 -4.83 -15.71 -14.06
CA ASN A 380 -4.12 -14.46 -14.33
C ASN A 380 -4.06 -13.59 -13.07
N PHE A 381 -2.91 -12.94 -12.86
CA PHE A 381 -2.64 -12.11 -11.69
C PHE A 381 -2.60 -12.88 -10.37
N GLN A 382 -2.36 -14.19 -10.40
CA GLN A 382 -2.19 -15.04 -9.22
C GLN A 382 -0.83 -15.75 -9.24
N LEU A 383 -0.38 -16.19 -8.07
CA LEU A 383 0.82 -16.98 -7.91
C LEU A 383 0.48 -18.49 -7.82
N PRO A 384 1.35 -19.38 -8.33
CA PRO A 384 1.27 -20.81 -8.07
C PRO A 384 1.27 -21.09 -6.55
N THR A 385 0.41 -21.99 -6.10
CA THR A 385 0.26 -22.34 -4.67
C THR A 385 1.22 -23.40 -4.19
N ASP A 386 1.93 -24.04 -5.12
CA ASP A 386 2.85 -25.14 -4.90
C ASP A 386 4.32 -24.75 -5.04
N LEU A 387 4.57 -23.46 -5.26
CA LEU A 387 5.87 -22.81 -5.09
C LEU A 387 5.76 -21.79 -3.97
N LEU A 388 6.88 -21.54 -3.28
CA LEU A 388 6.95 -20.56 -2.22
C LEU A 388 7.59 -19.28 -2.75
N PHE A 389 6.92 -18.15 -2.54
CA PHE A 389 7.39 -16.84 -3.00
C PHE A 389 7.82 -15.98 -1.80
N ARG A 390 8.99 -15.34 -1.86
CA ARG A 390 9.52 -14.42 -0.83
C ARG A 390 10.04 -13.12 -1.46
N GLY A 391 10.16 -12.07 -0.64
CA GLY A 391 10.58 -10.73 -1.06
C GLY A 391 9.42 -9.81 -1.41
N ASP A 392 9.66 -8.77 -2.20
CA ASP A 392 8.59 -7.88 -2.67
C ASP A 392 7.80 -8.56 -3.81
N LEU A 393 6.60 -9.06 -3.51
CA LEU A 393 5.76 -9.76 -4.49
C LEU A 393 4.85 -8.82 -5.30
N SER A 394 4.95 -7.49 -5.10
CA SER A 394 4.17 -6.52 -5.87
C SER A 394 4.50 -6.63 -7.35
N GLY A 395 3.53 -6.86 -8.23
CA GLY A 395 3.82 -7.04 -9.66
C GLY A 395 4.48 -8.38 -10.03
N VAL A 396 4.31 -9.41 -9.20
CA VAL A 396 4.72 -10.79 -9.50
C VAL A 396 3.49 -11.68 -9.64
N PHE A 397 3.31 -12.32 -10.80
CA PHE A 397 2.16 -13.18 -11.06
C PHE A 397 2.29 -13.99 -12.36
N ALA A 398 1.49 -15.05 -12.49
CA ALA A 398 1.26 -15.70 -13.77
C ALA A 398 0.33 -14.84 -14.65
N ILE A 399 0.65 -14.73 -15.95
CA ILE A 399 -0.15 -13.96 -16.90
C ILE A 399 -0.11 -14.57 -18.30
N ASP A 400 -1.25 -14.50 -19.02
CA ASP A 400 -1.37 -14.81 -20.44
C ASP A 400 -1.66 -13.57 -21.29
N GLN A 401 -1.65 -13.75 -22.61
CA GLN A 401 -1.88 -12.67 -23.58
C GLN A 401 -3.24 -11.96 -23.43
N ASN A 402 -4.28 -12.65 -22.96
CA ASN A 402 -5.63 -12.05 -22.87
C ASN A 402 -5.72 -11.00 -21.75
N ALA A 403 -4.80 -11.06 -20.78
CA ALA A 403 -4.69 -10.08 -19.72
C ALA A 403 -3.93 -8.80 -20.14
N VAL A 404 -3.35 -8.77 -21.34
CA VAL A 404 -2.57 -7.64 -21.85
C VAL A 404 -3.28 -7.03 -23.07
N ASN A 405 -3.72 -5.77 -22.93
CA ASN A 405 -4.48 -5.11 -24.00
C ASN A 405 -3.67 -4.97 -25.29
N GLY A 406 -4.15 -5.58 -26.37
CA GLY A 406 -3.54 -5.50 -27.70
C GLY A 406 -2.41 -6.49 -27.96
N LEU A 407 -2.10 -7.39 -27.02
CA LEU A 407 -1.15 -8.47 -27.25
C LEU A 407 -1.82 -9.61 -28.04
N ASN A 408 -1.14 -10.14 -29.06
CA ASN A 408 -1.68 -11.17 -29.95
C ASN A 408 -0.72 -12.35 -30.18
N TRP A 409 0.23 -12.55 -29.27
CA TRP A 409 1.12 -13.70 -29.22
C TRP A 409 1.17 -14.27 -27.81
N GLU A 410 1.45 -15.56 -27.71
CA GLU A 410 1.51 -16.28 -26.44
C GLU A 410 2.70 -15.83 -25.58
N LEU A 411 2.50 -15.84 -24.26
CA LEU A 411 3.48 -15.42 -23.26
C LEU A 411 4.19 -16.58 -22.56
N GLY A 412 3.88 -17.82 -22.90
CA GLY A 412 4.62 -18.98 -22.41
C GLY A 412 5.97 -19.15 -23.11
N GLY A 413 6.82 -20.00 -22.54
CA GLY A 413 8.17 -20.29 -22.98
C GLY A 413 8.21 -20.67 -24.46
N PHE A 414 9.02 -19.95 -25.25
CA PHE A 414 9.09 -20.13 -26.71
C PHE A 414 7.72 -20.05 -27.42
N GLY A 415 6.73 -19.39 -26.83
CA GLY A 415 5.36 -19.33 -27.34
C GLY A 415 4.68 -20.71 -27.44
N ALA A 416 5.17 -21.71 -26.72
CA ALA A 416 4.64 -23.08 -26.75
C ALA A 416 3.45 -23.31 -25.79
N SER A 417 3.27 -22.40 -24.84
CA SER A 417 2.25 -22.38 -23.78
C SER A 417 1.69 -20.96 -23.63
N SER A 418 0.58 -20.79 -22.90
CA SER A 418 -0.12 -19.50 -22.83
C SER A 418 0.40 -18.58 -21.73
N LYS A 419 0.89 -19.14 -20.62
CA LYS A 419 1.25 -18.41 -19.40
C LYS A 419 2.71 -18.61 -19.04
N SER A 420 3.24 -17.60 -18.38
CA SER A 420 4.51 -17.68 -17.66
C SER A 420 4.45 -16.76 -16.42
N ILE A 421 5.44 -16.87 -15.53
CA ILE A 421 5.58 -15.96 -14.39
C ILE A 421 6.24 -14.67 -14.86
N LEU A 422 5.56 -13.55 -14.62
CA LEU A 422 6.09 -12.20 -14.77
C LEU A 422 6.62 -11.69 -13.44
N ILE A 423 7.80 -11.07 -13.46
CA ILE A 423 8.33 -10.18 -12.43
C ILE A 423 8.46 -8.78 -13.05
N ASP A 424 7.60 -7.85 -12.66
CA ASP A 424 7.57 -6.47 -13.22
C ASP A 424 8.65 -5.58 -12.58
N PHE A 425 9.94 -5.80 -12.90
CA PHE A 425 11.01 -4.89 -12.44
C PHE A 425 10.78 -3.42 -12.83
N TYR A 426 9.96 -3.17 -13.85
CA TYR A 426 9.59 -1.82 -14.30
C TYR A 426 8.84 -1.00 -13.25
N SER A 427 8.25 -1.66 -12.23
CA SER A 427 7.60 -1.02 -11.10
C SER A 427 8.29 -1.26 -9.75
N LYS A 428 9.48 -1.88 -9.76
CA LYS A 428 10.22 -2.24 -8.54
C LYS A 428 11.45 -1.35 -8.36
N ALA A 429 11.72 -0.97 -7.12
CA ALA A 429 12.90 -0.20 -6.79
C ALA A 429 14.18 -1.04 -6.94
N ALA A 430 15.31 -0.38 -7.21
CA ALA A 430 16.60 -1.05 -7.23
C ALA A 430 16.93 -1.66 -5.86
N GLY A 431 17.39 -2.91 -5.86
CA GLY A 431 17.68 -3.71 -4.68
C GLY A 431 16.52 -4.59 -4.20
N GLU A 432 15.30 -4.40 -4.72
CA GLU A 432 14.17 -5.27 -4.38
C GLU A 432 14.39 -6.69 -4.90
N VAL A 433 14.09 -7.68 -4.05
CA VAL A 433 14.35 -9.10 -4.30
C VAL A 433 13.03 -9.84 -4.47
N VAL A 434 13.00 -10.78 -5.43
CA VAL A 434 11.94 -11.78 -5.59
C VAL A 434 12.57 -13.16 -5.58
N GLU A 435 12.06 -14.04 -4.75
CA GLU A 435 12.53 -15.41 -4.63
C GLU A 435 11.39 -16.38 -4.95
N ILE A 436 11.61 -17.28 -5.91
CA ILE A 436 10.71 -18.39 -6.23
C ILE A 436 11.38 -19.67 -5.76
N ILE A 437 10.86 -20.27 -4.71
CA ILE A 437 11.43 -21.44 -4.04
C ILE A 437 10.56 -22.66 -4.33
N THR A 438 11.18 -23.75 -4.76
CA THR A 438 10.49 -25.01 -5.04
C THR A 438 10.15 -25.75 -3.75
N PRO A 439 9.21 -26.72 -3.78
CA PRO A 439 9.16 -27.77 -2.78
C PRO A 439 10.51 -28.46 -2.65
N LYS A 440 10.70 -29.19 -1.55
CA LYS A 440 11.78 -30.17 -1.45
C LYS A 440 11.65 -31.15 -2.62
N VAL A 441 12.75 -31.49 -3.28
CA VAL A 441 12.78 -32.44 -4.38
C VAL A 441 13.71 -33.61 -4.03
N ASN A 442 13.28 -34.83 -4.33
CA ASN A 442 14.10 -36.02 -4.19
C ASN A 442 14.80 -36.36 -5.51
N LEU A 443 16.10 -36.08 -5.58
CA LEU A 443 16.90 -36.33 -6.78
C LEU A 443 17.51 -37.74 -6.82
N SER A 444 17.58 -38.45 -5.70
CA SER A 444 18.11 -39.84 -5.62
C SER A 444 17.34 -40.84 -6.49
N THR A 445 16.09 -40.53 -6.82
CA THR A 445 15.21 -41.35 -7.67
C THR A 445 14.86 -40.67 -8.99
N ALA A 446 15.55 -39.57 -9.34
CA ALA A 446 15.22 -38.80 -10.52
C ALA A 446 15.54 -39.56 -11.81
N PRO A 447 14.63 -39.55 -12.81
CA PRO A 447 14.91 -40.13 -14.12
C PRO A 447 16.04 -39.39 -14.88
N GLY A 448 16.34 -38.14 -14.50
CA GLY A 448 17.51 -37.40 -14.95
C GLY A 448 17.96 -36.38 -13.91
N LEU A 449 19.26 -36.06 -13.89
CA LEU A 449 19.85 -35.13 -12.93
C LEU A 449 20.02 -33.75 -13.56
N TYR A 450 18.89 -33.09 -13.78
CA TYR A 450 18.86 -31.86 -14.55
C TYR A 450 17.81 -30.90 -14.02
N VAL A 451 18.17 -29.60 -14.04
CA VAL A 451 17.24 -28.49 -13.90
C VAL A 451 17.21 -27.72 -15.21
N SER A 452 16.03 -27.45 -15.75
CA SER A 452 15.85 -26.40 -16.74
C SER A 452 14.73 -25.46 -16.40
N PHE A 453 14.82 -24.30 -17.02
CA PHE A 453 13.75 -23.32 -17.11
C PHE A 453 13.96 -22.50 -18.37
N ASN A 454 12.88 -21.85 -18.81
CA ASN A 454 12.88 -20.86 -19.86
C ASN A 454 12.81 -19.49 -19.22
N TYR A 455 13.55 -18.52 -19.74
CA TYR A 455 13.41 -17.14 -19.30
C TYR A 455 13.54 -16.15 -20.45
N ALA A 456 12.98 -14.96 -20.26
CA ALA A 456 13.13 -13.84 -21.18
C ALA A 456 13.21 -12.51 -20.41
N HIS A 457 14.07 -11.60 -20.88
CA HIS A 457 14.29 -10.31 -20.26
C HIS A 457 14.84 -9.29 -21.27
N ALA A 458 14.45 -8.03 -21.11
CA ALA A 458 15.06 -6.89 -21.80
C ALA A 458 15.57 -5.90 -20.74
N GLN A 459 16.69 -5.24 -20.97
CA GLN A 459 17.13 -4.18 -20.07
C GLN A 459 16.21 -2.95 -20.20
N PHE A 460 15.95 -2.27 -19.08
CA PHE A 460 15.51 -0.88 -19.14
C PHE A 460 16.78 -0.02 -19.23
N GLN A 461 17.03 0.55 -20.40
CA GLN A 461 18.30 1.22 -20.72
C GLN A 461 19.51 0.29 -20.49
N SER A 462 20.26 0.50 -19.41
CA SER A 462 21.41 -0.30 -19.02
C SER A 462 21.27 -0.86 -17.61
N SER A 463 20.02 -1.13 -17.17
CA SER A 463 19.73 -1.73 -15.86
C SER A 463 20.51 -3.02 -15.68
N ASN A 464 21.05 -3.23 -14.49
CA ASN A 464 21.83 -4.42 -14.14
C ASN A 464 21.00 -5.39 -13.28
N ASP A 465 19.78 -5.68 -13.71
CA ASP A 465 18.91 -6.68 -13.07
C ASP A 465 19.62 -8.04 -13.06
N TYR A 466 19.31 -8.84 -12.05
CA TYR A 466 20.01 -10.08 -11.73
C TYR A 466 19.03 -11.24 -11.60
N LEU A 467 19.40 -12.41 -12.12
CA LEU A 467 18.71 -13.66 -11.87
C LEU A 467 19.72 -14.76 -11.56
N ALA A 468 19.49 -15.50 -10.49
CA ALA A 468 20.25 -16.71 -10.15
C ALA A 468 19.35 -17.91 -9.91
N VAL A 469 19.90 -19.09 -10.16
CA VAL A 469 19.39 -20.37 -9.70
C VAL A 469 20.35 -20.90 -8.63
N GLU A 470 19.80 -21.16 -7.46
CA GLU A 470 20.53 -21.62 -6.29
C GLU A 470 19.93 -22.93 -5.77
N ALA A 471 20.75 -23.77 -5.14
CA ALA A 471 20.29 -24.95 -4.41
C ALA A 471 20.60 -24.89 -2.92
N SER A 472 19.76 -25.56 -2.13
CA SER A 472 19.96 -25.72 -0.69
C SER A 472 19.68 -27.15 -0.24
N ARG A 473 20.51 -27.63 0.69
CA ARG A 473 20.38 -28.94 1.37
C ARG A 473 19.97 -28.80 2.85
N ASP A 474 19.81 -27.56 3.33
CA ASP A 474 19.61 -27.24 4.75
C ASP A 474 18.38 -26.34 4.96
N CYS A 475 17.34 -26.59 4.15
CA CYS A 475 16.08 -25.86 4.24
C CYS A 475 16.21 -24.34 4.04
N GLY A 476 17.12 -23.94 3.16
CA GLY A 476 17.36 -22.55 2.76
C GLY A 476 18.15 -21.73 3.79
N ALA A 477 18.82 -22.38 4.75
CA ALA A 477 19.74 -21.68 5.64
C ALA A 477 21.03 -21.27 4.90
N THR A 478 21.49 -22.08 3.96
CA THR A 478 22.55 -21.75 3.01
C THR A 478 22.11 -22.08 1.58
N TRP A 479 22.63 -21.30 0.63
CA TRP A 479 22.32 -21.40 -0.79
C TRP A 479 23.61 -21.44 -1.61
N GLU A 480 23.75 -22.45 -2.45
CA GLU A 480 24.83 -22.61 -3.41
C GLU A 480 24.37 -22.09 -4.77
N ILE A 481 25.08 -21.12 -5.36
CA ILE A 481 24.79 -20.60 -6.69
C ILE A 481 25.17 -21.65 -7.73
N ILE A 482 24.19 -22.08 -8.52
CA ILE A 482 24.38 -23.03 -9.63
C ILE A 482 24.52 -22.29 -10.96
N TRP A 483 23.80 -21.19 -11.10
CA TRP A 483 23.81 -20.34 -12.29
C TRP A 483 23.40 -18.93 -11.91
N GLU A 484 24.01 -17.93 -12.52
CA GLU A 484 23.62 -16.52 -12.36
C GLU A 484 23.95 -15.72 -13.62
N GLU A 485 23.11 -14.74 -13.93
CA GLU A 485 23.38 -13.74 -14.95
C GLU A 485 22.88 -12.37 -14.50
N SER A 486 23.52 -11.31 -15.00
CA SER A 486 23.07 -9.94 -14.74
C SER A 486 23.20 -9.03 -15.97
N GLY A 487 22.41 -7.96 -15.97
CA GLY A 487 22.48 -6.89 -16.96
C GLY A 487 22.47 -7.39 -18.40
N ALA A 488 23.51 -7.04 -19.17
CA ALA A 488 23.58 -7.39 -20.59
C ALA A 488 23.68 -8.89 -20.85
N ASN A 489 24.20 -9.69 -19.90
CA ASN A 489 24.27 -11.15 -20.07
C ASN A 489 22.92 -11.82 -19.76
N LEU A 490 22.15 -11.23 -18.84
CA LEU A 490 20.78 -11.65 -18.55
C LEU A 490 19.86 -11.32 -19.73
N ALA A 491 20.06 -10.20 -20.40
CA ALA A 491 19.22 -9.77 -21.52
C ALA A 491 19.11 -10.82 -22.64
N THR A 492 17.88 -11.14 -23.03
CA THR A 492 17.56 -12.03 -24.15
C THR A 492 16.92 -11.30 -25.33
N ALA A 493 16.50 -10.04 -25.11
CA ALA A 493 15.97 -9.13 -26.12
C ALA A 493 16.66 -7.76 -26.05
N PRO A 494 16.61 -6.94 -27.13
CA PRO A 494 17.15 -5.59 -27.10
C PRO A 494 16.54 -4.72 -25.99
N ALA A 495 17.34 -3.81 -25.43
CA ALA A 495 16.88 -2.88 -24.39
C ALA A 495 15.67 -2.07 -24.86
N SER A 496 14.71 -1.87 -23.96
CA SER A 496 13.45 -1.16 -24.22
C SER A 496 13.11 -0.20 -23.08
N SER A 497 12.62 0.99 -23.44
CA SER A 497 12.05 1.94 -22.46
C SER A 497 10.57 1.69 -22.17
N ASN A 498 9.89 0.84 -22.95
CA ASN A 498 8.52 0.39 -22.67
C ASN A 498 8.55 -0.97 -21.97
N ARG A 499 7.51 -1.30 -21.20
CA ARG A 499 7.34 -2.65 -20.64
C ARG A 499 7.49 -3.72 -21.73
N PHE A 500 8.37 -4.67 -21.48
CA PHE A 500 8.72 -5.73 -22.40
C PHE A 500 7.76 -6.92 -22.24
N PHE A 501 7.39 -7.53 -23.37
CA PHE A 501 6.58 -8.75 -23.44
C PHE A 501 7.26 -9.67 -24.45
N PRO A 502 7.73 -10.86 -24.04
CA PRO A 502 8.56 -11.70 -24.89
C PRO A 502 7.76 -12.26 -26.05
N GLN A 503 8.40 -12.35 -27.21
CA GLN A 503 7.83 -12.91 -28.43
C GLN A 503 8.68 -14.09 -28.90
N HIS A 504 8.01 -15.13 -29.40
CA HIS A 504 8.63 -16.18 -30.19
C HIS A 504 7.95 -16.28 -31.56
N SER A 505 8.76 -16.38 -32.61
CA SER A 505 8.36 -16.53 -34.00
C SER A 505 9.48 -17.20 -34.79
N THR A 506 9.25 -17.46 -36.07
CA THR A 506 10.27 -18.07 -36.95
C THR A 506 11.51 -17.20 -37.18
N THR A 507 11.44 -15.89 -36.92
CA THR A 507 12.53 -14.93 -37.17
C THR A 507 12.98 -14.17 -35.91
N ASN A 508 12.29 -14.38 -34.78
CA ASN A 508 12.62 -13.75 -33.51
C ASN A 508 12.36 -14.73 -32.37
N THR A 509 13.30 -14.88 -31.45
CA THR A 509 13.10 -15.61 -30.20
C THR A 509 13.68 -14.81 -29.06
N ASP A 510 12.81 -14.26 -28.22
CA ASP A 510 13.24 -13.55 -27.02
C ASP A 510 13.49 -14.51 -25.83
N TRP A 511 13.18 -15.80 -25.99
CA TRP A 511 13.33 -16.81 -24.94
C TRP A 511 14.68 -17.50 -25.01
N ARG A 512 15.28 -17.71 -23.84
CA ARG A 512 16.45 -18.57 -23.64
C ARG A 512 16.07 -19.73 -22.71
N LYS A 513 16.50 -20.94 -23.06
CA LYS A 513 16.42 -22.12 -22.20
C LYS A 513 17.74 -22.31 -21.50
N ILE A 514 17.72 -22.52 -20.19
CA ILE A 514 18.93 -22.76 -19.40
C ILE A 514 18.98 -24.23 -18.97
N PRO A 515 19.95 -25.01 -19.51
CA PRO A 515 20.24 -26.36 -19.07
C PRO A 515 21.26 -26.41 -17.92
N LEU A 516 20.89 -26.97 -16.76
CA LEU A 516 21.80 -27.13 -15.63
C LEU A 516 21.90 -28.60 -15.20
N PHE A 517 23.10 -29.17 -15.25
CA PHE A 517 23.36 -30.54 -14.79
C PHE A 517 23.53 -30.58 -13.26
N MET A 518 22.88 -31.55 -12.60
CA MET A 518 22.82 -31.69 -11.15
C MET A 518 23.58 -32.91 -10.64
N SER A 519 24.70 -33.27 -11.28
CA SER A 519 25.48 -34.46 -10.93
C SER A 519 25.96 -34.43 -9.47
N THR A 520 26.24 -33.25 -8.93
CA THR A 520 26.63 -33.03 -7.53
C THR A 520 25.50 -33.32 -6.53
N TYR A 521 24.24 -33.34 -6.99
CA TYR A 521 23.05 -33.60 -6.16
C TYR A 521 22.43 -34.99 -6.40
N ALA A 522 23.13 -35.86 -7.14
CA ALA A 522 22.62 -37.14 -7.63
C ALA A 522 21.96 -38.06 -6.58
N ASN A 523 22.45 -38.00 -5.33
CA ASN A 523 22.00 -38.89 -4.26
C ASN A 523 21.20 -38.15 -3.17
N ASP A 524 20.92 -36.86 -3.37
CA ASP A 524 20.23 -36.07 -2.37
C ASP A 524 18.73 -36.35 -2.40
N THR A 525 18.17 -36.62 -1.23
CA THR A 525 16.74 -36.95 -1.06
C THR A 525 15.88 -35.72 -0.76
N GLU A 526 16.51 -34.62 -0.33
CA GLU A 526 15.86 -33.34 -0.04
C GLU A 526 16.73 -32.19 -0.56
N VAL A 527 16.40 -31.66 -1.73
CA VAL A 527 17.05 -30.46 -2.30
C VAL A 527 15.99 -29.41 -2.59
N LEU A 528 16.29 -28.16 -2.27
CA LEU A 528 15.50 -27.00 -2.68
C LEU A 528 16.21 -26.30 -3.81
N PHE A 529 15.42 -25.77 -4.74
CA PHE A 529 15.90 -24.83 -5.75
C PHE A 529 15.22 -23.48 -5.55
N ARG A 530 15.98 -22.41 -5.72
CA ARG A 530 15.49 -21.04 -5.68
C ARG A 530 15.90 -20.28 -6.92
N PHE A 531 14.92 -19.61 -7.52
CA PHE A 531 15.15 -18.58 -8.53
C PHE A 531 15.15 -17.23 -7.81
N ARG A 532 16.32 -16.61 -7.72
CA ARG A 532 16.52 -15.35 -7.00
C ARG A 532 16.72 -14.22 -7.99
N ALA A 533 15.72 -13.34 -8.08
CA ALA A 533 15.71 -12.20 -8.96
C ALA A 533 15.93 -10.90 -8.15
N VAL A 534 16.80 -10.00 -8.61
CA VAL A 534 17.04 -8.70 -7.96
C VAL A 534 16.90 -7.59 -8.97
N SER A 535 16.09 -6.59 -8.63
CA SER A 535 15.83 -5.45 -9.52
C SER A 535 16.95 -4.40 -9.46
N ASP A 536 17.22 -3.78 -10.60
CA ASP A 536 17.95 -2.51 -10.72
C ASP A 536 17.06 -1.45 -11.40
N PHE A 537 15.76 -1.44 -11.03
CA PHE A 537 14.73 -0.63 -11.70
C PHE A 537 14.65 -0.94 -13.22
N GLY A 538 14.71 -2.23 -13.54
CA GLY A 538 14.79 -2.76 -14.89
C GLY A 538 13.49 -2.90 -15.67
N ASN A 539 13.54 -3.67 -16.75
CA ASN A 539 12.34 -4.11 -17.44
C ASN A 539 11.89 -5.50 -16.96
N THR A 540 10.73 -5.94 -17.42
CA THR A 540 10.12 -7.21 -17.01
C THR A 540 11.05 -8.42 -17.19
N LEU A 541 11.00 -9.33 -16.22
CA LEU A 541 11.63 -10.66 -16.28
C LEU A 541 10.53 -11.72 -16.33
N TRP A 542 10.71 -12.70 -17.22
CA TRP A 542 9.74 -13.77 -17.47
C TRP A 542 10.39 -15.12 -17.21
N ILE A 543 9.70 -16.02 -16.51
CA ILE A 543 10.18 -17.38 -16.20
C ILE A 543 9.08 -18.38 -16.52
N ASP A 544 9.42 -19.46 -17.24
CA ASP A 544 8.49 -20.55 -17.58
C ASP A 544 9.18 -21.93 -17.59
N ASP A 545 8.38 -22.99 -17.68
CA ASP A 545 8.82 -24.38 -17.91
C ASP A 545 9.92 -24.86 -16.96
N ILE A 546 9.76 -24.60 -15.66
CA ILE A 546 10.67 -25.13 -14.64
C ILE A 546 10.53 -26.65 -14.62
N ASN A 547 11.63 -27.36 -14.84
CA ASN A 547 11.71 -28.81 -14.83
C ASN A 547 12.90 -29.24 -13.98
N ILE A 548 12.65 -29.97 -12.90
CA ILE A 548 13.68 -30.46 -11.98
C ILE A 548 13.59 -31.98 -11.89
N GLY A 549 14.72 -32.65 -12.11
CA GLY A 549 14.82 -34.11 -12.03
C GLY A 549 14.24 -34.83 -13.23
N GLY A 550 14.00 -34.15 -14.36
CA GLY A 550 13.55 -34.75 -15.60
C GLY A 550 14.66 -35.40 -16.42
N ALA A 551 14.31 -36.45 -17.16
CA ALA A 551 15.13 -36.93 -18.27
C ALA A 551 14.90 -36.04 -19.50
N THR A 552 15.95 -35.75 -20.25
CA THR A 552 15.81 -35.02 -21.52
C THR A 552 15.10 -35.92 -22.54
N VAL A 553 14.03 -35.42 -23.16
CA VAL A 553 13.29 -36.10 -24.25
C VAL A 553 13.79 -35.72 -25.64
N SER A 554 14.89 -34.95 -25.72
CA SER A 554 15.57 -34.63 -26.97
C SER A 554 17.01 -35.15 -26.95
N VAL A 555 17.53 -35.52 -28.11
CA VAL A 555 18.95 -35.81 -28.32
C VAL A 555 19.70 -34.49 -28.16
N GLU A 556 20.51 -34.34 -27.12
CA GLU A 556 21.19 -33.08 -26.83
C GLU A 556 22.45 -32.87 -27.70
N GLU A 557 22.70 -31.60 -27.99
CA GLU A 557 24.00 -31.02 -28.33
C GLU A 557 24.90 -31.08 -27.08
N LEU A 558 26.15 -31.52 -27.23
CA LEU A 558 27.09 -31.59 -26.11
C LEU A 558 27.50 -30.16 -25.72
N VAL A 559 27.09 -29.71 -24.53
CA VAL A 559 27.40 -28.39 -23.93
C VAL A 559 28.15 -28.61 -22.61
N ALA A 560 29.14 -27.77 -22.31
CA ALA A 560 29.97 -27.85 -21.11
C ALA A 560 29.17 -27.44 -19.86
N GLU A 561 29.68 -27.73 -18.66
CA GLU A 561 29.03 -27.38 -17.38
C GLU A 561 28.74 -25.88 -17.23
N ASN A 562 29.43 -25.02 -17.99
CA ASN A 562 29.23 -23.58 -18.05
C ASN A 562 28.32 -23.12 -19.22
N GLY A 563 27.68 -24.03 -19.94
CA GLY A 563 26.78 -23.72 -21.06
C GLY A 563 27.46 -23.43 -22.41
N ALA A 564 28.78 -23.64 -22.57
CA ALA A 564 29.48 -23.47 -23.85
C ALA A 564 29.41 -24.72 -24.74
N GLU A 565 29.21 -24.59 -26.06
CA GLU A 565 29.18 -25.72 -27.00
C GLU A 565 30.49 -26.54 -26.96
N MET A 566 30.39 -27.83 -26.60
CA MET A 566 31.54 -28.75 -26.49
C MET A 566 31.95 -29.38 -27.81
N VAL A 567 31.07 -29.39 -28.83
CA VAL A 567 31.36 -30.02 -30.13
C VAL A 567 31.45 -28.94 -31.19
N SER A 568 32.62 -28.81 -31.82
CA SER A 568 32.82 -27.82 -32.90
C SER A 568 32.28 -28.31 -34.23
N THR A 569 32.42 -29.61 -34.52
CA THR A 569 32.01 -30.23 -35.79
C THR A 569 31.64 -31.71 -35.60
N ILE A 570 30.55 -32.13 -36.26
CA ILE A 570 30.14 -33.54 -36.39
C ILE A 570 30.28 -33.95 -37.85
N ASP A 571 31.16 -34.91 -38.10
CA ASP A 571 31.49 -35.41 -39.43
C ASP A 571 31.05 -36.87 -39.57
N ILE A 572 30.26 -37.16 -40.61
CA ILE A 572 29.69 -38.49 -40.88
C ILE A 572 30.20 -39.01 -42.21
N PHE A 573 30.94 -40.13 -42.18
CA PHE A 573 31.50 -40.73 -43.40
C PHE A 573 31.43 -42.26 -43.45
N PRO A 574 31.16 -42.85 -44.63
CA PRO A 574 30.78 -42.17 -45.88
C PRO A 574 29.32 -41.68 -45.85
N ASN A 575 29.04 -40.53 -46.44
CA ASN A 575 27.66 -40.06 -46.69
C ASN A 575 27.45 -39.91 -48.21
N PRO A 576 26.61 -40.74 -48.86
CA PRO A 576 25.68 -41.71 -48.26
C PRO A 576 26.34 -43.03 -47.84
N ALA A 577 25.92 -43.59 -46.70
CA ALA A 577 26.36 -44.90 -46.21
C ALA A 577 25.40 -46.01 -46.63
N LYS A 578 25.92 -47.25 -46.72
CA LYS A 578 25.12 -48.44 -47.00
C LYS A 578 25.02 -49.39 -45.80
N ASP A 579 26.13 -49.65 -45.12
CA ASP A 579 26.19 -50.68 -44.06
C ASP A 579 26.91 -50.22 -42.77
N ILE A 580 27.92 -49.36 -42.85
CA ILE A 580 28.68 -48.84 -41.70
C ILE A 580 28.85 -47.33 -41.88
N VAL A 581 28.66 -46.60 -40.79
CA VAL A 581 28.93 -45.16 -40.67
C VAL A 581 30.04 -44.98 -39.63
N SER A 582 31.02 -44.14 -39.93
CA SER A 582 31.97 -43.63 -38.94
C SER A 582 31.57 -42.21 -38.56
N LEU A 583 31.52 -41.96 -37.25
CA LEU A 583 31.27 -40.65 -36.66
C LEU A 583 32.61 -40.08 -36.17
N LYS A 584 32.94 -38.86 -36.59
CA LYS A 584 34.04 -38.07 -36.03
C LYS A 584 33.45 -36.88 -35.27
N LEU A 585 33.86 -36.74 -34.01
CA LEU A 585 33.50 -35.63 -33.14
C LEU A 585 34.77 -34.85 -32.84
N ASP A 586 34.80 -33.55 -33.16
CA ASP A 586 35.84 -32.65 -32.71
C ASP A 586 35.32 -31.87 -31.49
N LEU A 587 36.06 -31.93 -30.38
CA LEU A 587 35.65 -31.36 -29.09
C LEU A 587 36.41 -30.06 -28.80
N ASN A 588 35.70 -29.05 -28.31
CA ASN A 588 36.27 -27.85 -27.70
C ASN A 588 36.58 -28.17 -26.23
N ILE A 589 37.79 -28.66 -25.95
CA ILE A 589 38.25 -28.97 -24.57
C ILE A 589 38.96 -27.76 -23.98
#